data_AF-A0A6I1LBY4-F1
#
_entry.id   AF-A0A6I1LBY4-F1
#
_cell.length_a   1.000
_cell.length_b   1.000
_cell.length_c   1.000
_cell.angle_alpha   90.00
_cell.angle_beta   90.00
_cell.angle_gamma   90.00
#
_symmetry.space_group_name_H-M   'P 1'
#
loop_
_entity.id
_entity.type
_entity.pdbx_description
1 polymer ?
#
loop_
_entity_poly.entity_id
_entity_poly.type
_entity_poly.pdbx_seq_one_letter_code
_entity_poly.pdbx_strand_id
1 'polypeptide(L)'
;MAITAATAAYAAIAAATAYSVYSTQQSGKQSQLNADAQADQARLDAETEASAAVVQADRIRRLARNQASQANAALAASGVEVGAGTAININEEIIGNAEEDAVLTIFNGKNKQARLYNDASNYNLAGNQARSAANSQSIGTVLSSGAQAASGWKASAAGRNGTVTQAGGNS
;
A
#
# COMPACT_ATOMS: atom_id res chain seq x y z
N MET A 1 38.91 4.28 -39.69
CA MET A 1 37.54 3.81 -39.33
C MET A 1 37.41 3.16 -37.94
N ALA A 2 38.48 2.84 -37.20
CA ALA A 2 38.35 2.21 -35.88
C ALA A 2 37.91 3.16 -34.74
N ILE A 3 38.19 4.46 -34.85
CA ILE A 3 37.83 5.47 -33.82
C ILE A 3 36.32 5.71 -33.80
N THR A 4 35.69 5.75 -34.97
CA THR A 4 34.24 5.96 -35.14
C THR A 4 33.40 4.81 -34.60
N ALA A 5 33.88 3.56 -34.68
CA ALA A 5 33.18 2.39 -34.13
C ALA A 5 33.24 2.35 -32.59
N ALA A 6 34.38 2.71 -31.99
CA ALA A 6 34.51 2.81 -30.54
C ALA A 6 33.60 3.92 -29.98
N THR A 7 33.61 5.12 -30.57
CA THR A 7 32.73 6.21 -30.13
C THR A 7 31.25 5.87 -30.30
N ALA A 8 30.88 5.15 -31.36
CA ALA A 8 29.50 4.67 -31.56
C ALA A 8 29.09 3.63 -30.51
N ALA A 9 29.99 2.72 -30.12
CA ALA A 9 29.72 1.73 -29.07
C ALA A 9 29.57 2.39 -27.68
N TYR A 10 30.42 3.37 -27.33
CA TYR A 10 30.26 4.13 -26.09
C TYR A 10 28.97 4.96 -26.07
N ALA A 11 28.62 5.60 -27.19
CA ALA A 11 27.37 6.34 -27.32
C ALA A 11 26.13 5.43 -27.20
N ALA A 12 26.19 4.23 -27.78
CA ALA A 12 25.13 3.23 -27.67
C ALA A 12 24.97 2.70 -26.23
N ILE A 13 26.07 2.42 -25.53
CA ILE A 13 26.05 2.01 -24.11
C ILE A 13 25.46 3.12 -23.25
N ALA A 14 25.93 4.37 -23.42
CA ALA A 14 25.42 5.52 -22.68
C ALA A 14 23.92 5.73 -22.91
N ALA A 15 23.46 5.69 -24.17
CA ALA A 15 22.05 5.82 -24.53
C ALA A 15 21.20 4.68 -23.96
N ALA A 16 21.67 3.42 -24.04
CA ALA A 16 20.97 2.28 -23.47
C ALA A 16 20.83 2.39 -21.95
N THR A 17 21.87 2.85 -21.24
CA THR A 17 21.78 3.09 -19.79
C THR A 17 20.93 4.28 -19.40
N ALA A 18 20.95 5.36 -20.18
CA ALA A 18 20.06 6.50 -19.93
C ALA A 18 18.59 6.06 -20.08
N TYR A 19 18.29 5.27 -21.11
CA TYR A 19 16.95 4.74 -21.34
C TYR A 19 16.52 3.74 -20.26
N SER A 20 17.38 2.82 -19.83
CA SER A 20 17.04 1.84 -18.79
C SER A 20 16.87 2.49 -17.41
N VAL A 21 17.70 3.47 -17.06
CA VAL A 21 17.55 4.25 -15.83
C VAL A 21 16.24 5.03 -15.83
N TYR A 22 15.91 5.66 -16.95
CA TYR A 22 14.68 6.42 -17.10
C TYR A 22 13.44 5.52 -16.96
N SER A 23 13.42 4.36 -17.63
CA SER A 23 12.30 3.42 -17.56
C SER A 23 12.13 2.82 -16.15
N THR A 24 13.23 2.45 -15.48
CA THR A 24 13.20 1.94 -14.10
C THR A 24 12.70 3.00 -13.11
N GLN A 25 13.18 4.25 -13.21
CA GLN A 25 12.70 5.31 -12.32
C GLN A 25 11.23 5.65 -12.56
N GLN A 26 10.78 5.67 -13.82
CA GLN A 26 9.39 5.93 -14.14
C GLN A 26 8.48 4.81 -13.63
N SER A 27 8.90 3.55 -13.76
CA SER A 27 8.21 2.40 -13.18
C SER A 27 8.10 2.49 -11.66
N GLY A 28 9.18 2.86 -10.96
CA GLY A 28 9.17 3.05 -9.51
C GLY A 28 8.23 4.17 -9.05
N LYS A 29 8.21 5.30 -9.78
CA LYS A 29 7.28 6.40 -9.51
C LYS A 29 5.83 5.98 -9.72
N GLN A 30 5.54 5.25 -10.80
CA GLN A 30 4.20 4.74 -11.06
C GLN A 30 3.75 3.75 -9.99
N SER A 31 4.66 2.88 -9.53
CA SER A 31 4.38 1.95 -8.44
C SER A 31 4.03 2.68 -7.14
N GLN A 32 4.71 3.78 -6.84
CA GLN A 32 4.39 4.60 -5.67
C GLN A 32 3.00 5.24 -5.81
N LEU A 33 2.70 5.89 -6.94
CA LEU A 33 1.40 6.52 -7.17
C LEU A 33 0.24 5.52 -7.06
N ASN A 34 0.42 4.31 -7.60
CA ASN A 34 -0.58 3.26 -7.49
C ASN A 34 -0.76 2.81 -6.04
N ALA A 35 0.32 2.68 -5.29
CA ALA A 35 0.28 2.30 -3.89
C ALA A 35 -0.35 3.39 -3.00
N ASP A 36 -0.05 4.66 -3.26
CA ASP A 36 -0.66 5.80 -2.58
C ASP A 36 -2.18 5.83 -2.84
N ALA A 37 -2.61 5.61 -4.09
CA ALA A 37 -4.02 5.52 -4.44
C ALA A 37 -4.73 4.35 -3.73
N GLN A 38 -4.08 3.18 -3.65
CA GLN A 38 -4.60 2.03 -2.89
C GLN A 38 -4.68 2.32 -1.39
N ALA A 39 -3.70 3.04 -0.85
CA ALA A 39 -3.71 3.45 0.54
C ALA A 39 -4.84 4.42 0.85
N ASP A 40 -5.08 5.41 -0.01
CA ASP A 40 -6.17 6.36 0.16
C ASP A 40 -7.54 5.68 0.03
N GLN A 41 -7.70 4.76 -0.93
CA GLN A 41 -8.91 3.94 -1.02
C GLN A 41 -9.14 3.15 0.27
N ALA A 42 -8.11 2.47 0.79
CA ALA A 42 -8.22 1.71 2.03
C ALA A 42 -8.59 2.61 3.23
N ARG A 43 -8.08 3.85 3.30
CA ARG A 43 -8.47 4.83 4.34
C ARG A 43 -9.94 5.23 4.21
N LEU A 44 -10.40 5.53 3.00
CA LEU A 44 -11.80 5.89 2.75
C LEU A 44 -12.75 4.74 3.11
N ASP A 45 -12.38 3.52 2.74
CA ASP A 45 -13.14 2.32 3.11
C ASP A 45 -13.15 2.15 4.65
N ALA A 46 -12.01 2.40 5.31
CA ALA A 46 -11.91 2.33 6.77
C ALA A 46 -12.90 3.27 7.47
N GLU A 47 -12.97 4.53 7.02
CA GLU A 47 -13.88 5.54 7.55
C GLU A 47 -15.34 5.20 7.25
N THR A 48 -15.61 4.71 6.04
CA THR A 48 -16.95 4.30 5.62
C THR A 48 -17.47 3.16 6.48
N GLU A 49 -16.66 2.15 6.74
CA GLU A 49 -17.01 0.99 7.58
C GLU A 49 -17.23 1.40 9.05
N ALA A 50 -16.38 2.26 9.59
CA ALA A 50 -16.56 2.78 10.94
C ALA A 50 -17.86 3.59 11.07
N SER A 51 -18.15 4.45 10.09
CA SER A 51 -19.38 5.25 10.05
C SER A 51 -20.63 4.37 9.90
N ALA A 52 -20.59 3.39 8.99
CA ALA A 52 -21.66 2.42 8.80
C ALA A 52 -21.96 1.63 10.09
N ALA A 53 -20.94 1.23 10.83
CA ALA A 53 -21.09 0.56 12.11
C ALA A 53 -21.79 1.44 13.17
N VAL A 54 -21.46 2.74 13.23
CA VAL A 54 -22.14 3.68 14.14
C VAL A 54 -23.61 3.82 13.77
N VAL A 55 -23.93 4.00 12.48
CA VAL A 55 -25.32 4.09 12.00
C VAL A 55 -26.11 2.81 12.31
N GLN A 56 -25.47 1.64 12.16
CA GLN A 56 -26.09 0.36 12.49
C GLN A 56 -26.34 0.22 13.99
N ALA A 57 -25.39 0.62 14.82
CA ALA A 57 -25.55 0.65 16.28
C ALA A 57 -26.70 1.56 16.72
N ASP A 58 -26.86 2.73 16.12
CA ASP A 58 -27.99 3.61 16.40
C ASP A 58 -29.33 3.03 15.95
N ARG A 59 -29.34 2.29 14.84
CA ARG A 59 -30.51 1.52 14.42
C ARG A 59 -30.88 0.44 15.44
N ILE A 60 -29.91 -0.31 15.97
CA ILE A 60 -30.14 -1.34 17.01
C ILE A 60 -30.79 -0.71 18.25
N ARG A 61 -30.21 0.38 18.77
CA ARG A 61 -30.78 1.12 19.91
C ARG A 61 -32.21 1.60 19.66
N ARG A 62 -32.50 2.07 18.44
CA ARG A 62 -33.86 2.51 18.06
C ARG A 62 -34.85 1.34 18.03
N LEU A 63 -34.46 0.21 17.45
CA LEU A 63 -35.29 -0.99 17.41
C LEU A 63 -35.59 -1.52 18.81
N ALA A 64 -34.60 -1.51 19.70
CA ALA A 64 -34.77 -1.90 21.10
C ALA A 64 -35.79 -1.04 21.84
N ARG A 65 -35.73 0.30 21.69
CA ARG A 65 -36.74 1.20 22.27
C ARG A 65 -38.14 0.91 21.74
N ASN A 66 -38.27 0.62 20.45
CA ASN A 66 -39.55 0.25 19.85
C ASN A 66 -40.05 -1.09 20.39
N GLN A 67 -39.16 -2.06 20.56
CA GLN A 67 -39.51 -3.39 21.08
C GLN A 67 -39.90 -3.35 22.56
N ALA A 68 -39.18 -2.60 23.39
CA ALA A 68 -39.55 -2.33 24.78
C ALA A 68 -40.92 -1.64 24.87
N SER A 69 -41.19 -0.66 24.01
CA SER A 69 -42.50 0.01 23.94
C SER A 69 -43.62 -0.96 23.55
N GLN A 70 -43.38 -1.84 22.58
CA GLN A 70 -44.35 -2.87 22.16
C GLN A 70 -44.57 -3.91 23.27
N ALA A 71 -43.52 -4.33 23.96
CA ALA A 71 -43.61 -5.25 25.10
C ALA A 71 -44.46 -4.62 26.21
N ASN A 72 -44.20 -3.37 26.59
CA ASN A 72 -45.00 -2.63 27.56
C ASN A 72 -46.47 -2.50 27.15
N ALA A 73 -46.74 -2.17 25.88
CA ALA A 73 -48.10 -2.06 25.36
C ALA A 73 -48.83 -3.41 25.35
N ALA A 74 -48.14 -4.50 24.98
CA ALA A 74 -48.69 -5.85 24.98
C ALA A 74 -49.00 -6.34 26.40
N LEU A 75 -48.10 -6.09 27.35
CA LEU A 75 -48.32 -6.39 28.77
C LEU A 75 -49.54 -5.63 29.30
N ALA A 76 -49.65 -4.32 29.02
CA ALA A 76 -50.80 -3.50 29.40
C ALA A 76 -52.11 -3.98 28.75
N ALA A 77 -52.09 -4.38 27.48
CA ALA A 77 -53.25 -4.89 26.76
C ALA A 77 -53.69 -6.29 27.22
N SER A 78 -52.75 -7.12 27.71
CA SER A 78 -53.04 -8.49 28.13
C SER A 78 -53.83 -8.58 29.44
N GLY A 79 -53.91 -7.49 30.22
CA GLY A 79 -54.59 -7.46 31.51
C GLY A 79 -54.01 -8.41 32.57
N VAL A 80 -52.93 -9.12 32.24
CA VAL A 80 -52.21 -9.98 33.17
C VAL A 80 -51.39 -9.06 34.07
N GLU A 81 -51.57 -9.18 35.37
CA GLU A 81 -50.77 -8.48 36.39
C GLU A 81 -49.35 -9.08 36.41
N VAL A 82 -48.61 -8.87 35.32
CA VAL A 82 -47.16 -8.99 35.34
C VAL A 82 -46.68 -7.88 36.27
N GLY A 83 -46.42 -8.23 37.52
CA GLY A 83 -46.00 -7.26 38.54
C GLY A 83 -44.89 -6.35 38.00
N ALA A 84 -44.87 -5.09 38.46
CA ALA A 84 -43.98 -4.04 37.93
C ALA A 84 -42.51 -4.50 37.72
N GLY A 85 -42.01 -5.42 38.55
CA GLY A 85 -40.68 -6.00 38.41
C GLY A 85 -40.46 -6.83 37.13
N THR A 86 -41.45 -7.58 36.64
CA THR A 86 -41.30 -8.41 35.43
C THR A 86 -41.25 -7.55 34.17
N ALA A 87 -42.06 -6.50 34.10
CA ALA A 87 -42.04 -5.55 32.98
C ALA A 87 -40.74 -4.73 32.96
N ILE A 88 -40.22 -4.33 34.13
CA ILE A 88 -38.94 -3.62 34.25
C ILE A 88 -37.78 -4.53 33.80
N ASN A 89 -37.72 -5.78 34.27
CA ASN A 89 -36.68 -6.73 33.88
C ASN A 89 -36.66 -7.01 32.35
N ILE A 90 -37.83 -7.19 31.72
CA ILE A 90 -37.91 -7.42 30.27
C ILE A 90 -37.37 -6.20 29.49
N ASN A 91 -37.70 -4.99 29.93
CA ASN A 91 -37.20 -3.79 29.26
C ASN A 91 -35.69 -3.60 29.46
N GLU A 92 -35.19 -3.84 30.67
CA GLU A 92 -33.76 -3.81 30.97
C GLU A 92 -32.99 -4.84 30.13
N GLU A 93 -33.53 -6.05 29.97
CA GLU A 93 -32.93 -7.08 29.13
C GLU A 93 -32.95 -6.71 27.65
N ILE A 94 -34.06 -6.18 27.12
CA ILE A 94 -34.15 -5.71 25.73
C ILE A 94 -33.15 -4.59 25.45
N ILE A 95 -33.09 -3.58 26.33
CA ILE A 95 -32.19 -2.44 26.16
C ILE A 95 -30.73 -2.87 26.38
N GLY A 96 -30.46 -3.67 27.41
CA GLY A 96 -29.12 -4.16 27.73
C GLY A 96 -28.52 -4.99 26.61
N ASN A 97 -29.27 -5.98 26.08
CA ASN A 97 -28.82 -6.80 24.96
C ASN A 97 -28.58 -5.95 23.71
N ALA A 98 -29.44 -4.97 23.44
CA ALA A 98 -29.27 -4.07 22.30
C ALA A 98 -28.07 -3.11 22.45
N GLU A 99 -27.75 -2.68 23.67
CA GLU A 99 -26.55 -1.90 23.93
C GLU A 99 -25.29 -2.74 23.74
N GLU A 100 -25.29 -3.99 24.20
CA GLU A 100 -24.21 -4.95 23.94
C GLU A 100 -23.99 -5.16 22.44
N ASP A 101 -25.06 -5.45 21.68
CA ASP A 101 -25.02 -5.61 20.23
C ASP A 101 -24.52 -4.34 19.52
N ALA A 102 -24.97 -3.16 19.95
CA ALA A 102 -24.54 -1.88 19.41
C ALA A 102 -23.04 -1.63 19.67
N VAL A 103 -22.56 -1.93 20.88
CA VAL A 103 -21.13 -1.79 21.23
C VAL A 103 -20.28 -2.78 20.43
N LEU A 104 -20.70 -4.04 20.34
CA LEU A 104 -20.02 -5.05 19.52
C LEU A 104 -19.98 -4.65 18.05
N THR A 105 -21.07 -4.08 17.52
CA THR A 105 -21.14 -3.57 16.15
C THR A 105 -20.10 -2.46 15.92
N ILE A 106 -20.05 -1.45 16.80
CA ILE A 106 -19.06 -0.36 16.71
C ILE A 106 -17.64 -0.91 16.86
N PHE A 107 -17.42 -1.82 17.80
CA PHE A 107 -16.12 -2.42 18.06
C PHE A 107 -15.60 -3.20 16.85
N ASN A 108 -16.46 -4.01 16.23
CA ASN A 108 -16.13 -4.72 14.99
C ASN A 108 -15.84 -3.76 13.84
N GLY A 109 -16.62 -2.69 13.70
CA GLY A 109 -16.36 -1.63 12.72
C GLY A 109 -15.00 -0.96 12.93
N LYS A 110 -14.66 -0.58 14.17
CA LYS A 110 -13.36 0.00 14.52
C LYS A 110 -12.19 -0.96 14.32
N ASN A 111 -12.37 -2.25 14.61
CA ASN A 111 -11.35 -3.26 14.34
C ASN A 111 -11.09 -3.41 12.84
N LYS A 112 -12.14 -3.38 12.01
CA LYS A 112 -12.02 -3.39 10.55
C LYS A 112 -11.34 -2.12 10.04
N GLN A 113 -11.70 -0.96 10.58
CA GLN A 113 -11.04 0.32 10.30
C GLN A 113 -9.53 0.26 10.61
N ALA A 114 -9.14 -0.27 11.77
CA ALA A 114 -7.74 -0.39 12.16
C ALA A 114 -6.96 -1.31 11.19
N ARG A 115 -7.56 -2.41 10.74
CA ARG A 115 -6.95 -3.28 9.72
C ARG A 115 -6.74 -2.55 8.40
N LEU A 116 -7.74 -1.83 7.92
CA LEU A 116 -7.66 -1.07 6.67
C LEU A 116 -6.62 0.07 6.75
N TYR A 117 -6.46 0.71 7.92
CA TYR A 117 -5.35 1.67 8.12
C TYR A 117 -3.98 1.00 8.11
N ASN A 118 -3.85 -0.22 8.66
CA ASN A 118 -2.62 -0.99 8.54
C ASN A 118 -2.33 -1.36 7.08
N ASP A 119 -3.34 -1.76 6.32
CA ASP A 119 -3.20 -2.04 4.88
C ASP A 119 -2.77 -0.78 4.12
N ALA A 120 -3.38 0.38 4.41
CA ALA A 120 -2.96 1.67 3.86
C ALA A 120 -1.49 2.00 4.18
N SER A 121 -1.06 1.76 5.43
CA SER A 121 0.34 1.94 5.81
C SER A 121 1.26 0.99 5.04
N ASN A 122 0.85 -0.26 4.85
CA ASN A 122 1.60 -1.27 4.09
C ASN A 122 1.71 -0.90 2.61
N TYR A 123 0.65 -0.39 1.98
CA TYR A 123 0.70 0.09 0.60
C TYR A 123 1.69 1.25 0.46
N ASN A 124 1.60 2.29 1.30
CA ASN A 124 2.56 3.40 1.30
C ASN A 124 4.01 2.90 1.47
N LEU A 125 4.22 1.98 2.40
CA LEU A 125 5.54 1.39 2.64
C LEU A 125 6.05 0.63 1.41
N ALA A 126 5.21 -0.20 0.78
CA ALA A 126 5.55 -0.93 -0.43
C ALA A 126 5.88 0.02 -1.59
N GLY A 127 5.11 1.10 -1.77
CA GLY A 127 5.38 2.13 -2.77
C GLY A 127 6.71 2.85 -2.55
N ASN A 128 7.01 3.22 -1.31
CA ASN A 128 8.28 3.83 -0.93
C ASN A 128 9.47 2.87 -1.14
N GLN A 129 9.31 1.59 -0.80
CA GLN A 129 10.31 0.57 -1.06
C GLN A 129 10.53 0.36 -2.56
N ALA A 130 9.47 0.31 -3.37
CA ALA A 130 9.56 0.19 -4.83
C ALA A 130 10.31 1.37 -5.45
N ARG A 131 10.04 2.59 -5.00
CA ARG A 131 10.78 3.79 -5.44
C ARG A 131 12.25 3.76 -5.01
N SER A 132 12.51 3.36 -3.78
CA SER A 132 13.89 3.21 -3.27
C SER A 132 14.67 2.14 -4.03
N ALA A 133 14.03 1.00 -4.32
CA ALA A 133 14.61 -0.08 -5.11
C ALA A 133 14.88 0.36 -6.55
N ALA A 134 13.94 1.05 -7.20
CA ALA A 134 14.13 1.61 -8.53
C ALA A 134 15.31 2.60 -8.59
N ASN A 135 15.41 3.48 -7.60
CA ASN A 135 16.56 4.39 -7.48
C ASN A 135 17.87 3.62 -7.30
N SER A 136 17.91 2.62 -6.42
CA SER A 136 19.10 1.80 -6.17
C SER A 136 19.52 0.99 -7.39
N GLN A 137 18.57 0.38 -8.10
CA GLN A 137 18.80 -0.33 -9.37
C GLN A 137 19.32 0.62 -10.45
N SER A 138 18.79 1.85 -10.51
CA SER A 138 19.26 2.84 -11.47
C SER A 138 20.72 3.24 -11.21
N ILE A 139 21.11 3.43 -9.94
CA ILE A 139 22.49 3.71 -9.53
C ILE A 139 23.39 2.52 -9.88
N GLY A 140 22.97 1.30 -9.57
CA GLY A 140 23.70 0.09 -9.93
C GLY A 140 23.88 -0.09 -11.44
N THR A 141 22.87 0.28 -12.24
CA THR A 141 22.92 0.25 -13.70
C THR A 141 23.93 1.27 -14.24
N VAL A 142 23.94 2.51 -13.73
CA VAL A 142 24.93 3.53 -14.11
C VAL A 142 26.35 3.13 -13.69
N LEU A 143 26.51 2.57 -12.47
CA LEU A 143 27.81 2.17 -11.97
C LEU A 143 28.38 0.97 -12.74
N SER A 144 27.54 -0.04 -13.04
CA SER A 144 27.95 -1.21 -13.81
C SER A 144 28.28 -0.86 -15.26
N SER A 145 27.51 0.02 -15.90
CA SER A 145 27.83 0.48 -17.25
C SER A 145 29.09 1.32 -17.30
N GLY A 146 29.32 2.18 -16.30
CA GLY A 146 30.58 2.92 -16.13
C GLY A 146 31.77 1.98 -15.93
N ALA A 147 31.61 0.93 -15.11
CA ALA A 147 32.65 -0.08 -14.90
C ALA A 147 32.94 -0.91 -16.16
N GLN A 148 31.91 -1.29 -16.94
CA GLN A 148 32.06 -1.98 -18.22
C GLN A 148 32.73 -1.09 -19.28
N ALA A 149 32.37 0.19 -19.34
CA ALA A 149 33.02 1.17 -20.21
C ALA A 149 34.50 1.35 -19.84
N ALA A 150 34.82 1.49 -18.55
CA ALA A 150 36.19 1.62 -18.07
C ALA A 150 37.03 0.35 -18.28
N SER A 151 36.47 -0.84 -18.03
CA SER A 151 37.15 -2.11 -18.26
C SER A 151 37.35 -2.39 -19.75
N GLY A 152 36.36 -2.05 -20.59
CA GLY A 152 36.47 -2.08 -22.05
C GLY A 152 37.54 -1.15 -22.58
N TRP A 153 37.64 0.08 -22.07
CA TRP A 153 38.73 1.00 -22.40
C TRP A 153 40.09 0.46 -21.96
N LYS A 154 40.20 -0.08 -20.74
CA LYS A 154 41.43 -0.69 -20.22
C LYS A 154 41.85 -1.92 -21.03
N ALA A 155 40.92 -2.78 -21.41
CA ALA A 155 41.16 -3.93 -22.28
C ALA A 155 41.58 -3.50 -23.69
N SER A 156 40.93 -2.47 -24.25
CA SER A 156 41.28 -1.89 -25.55
C SER A 156 42.65 -1.19 -25.53
N ALA A 157 43.01 -0.54 -24.43
CA ALA A 157 44.30 0.10 -24.21
C ALA A 157 45.42 -0.93 -23.99
N ALA A 158 45.16 -2.00 -23.23
CA ALA A 158 46.07 -3.12 -23.06
C ALA A 158 46.33 -3.88 -24.38
N GLY A 159 45.28 -4.09 -25.19
CA GLY A 159 45.40 -4.68 -26.53
C GLY A 159 46.16 -3.80 -27.52
N ARG A 160 46.02 -2.46 -27.45
CA ARG A 160 46.82 -1.51 -28.25
C ARG A 160 48.28 -1.41 -27.80
N ASN A 161 48.56 -1.57 -26.50
CA ASN A 161 49.92 -1.54 -25.96
C ASN A 161 50.70 -2.84 -26.27
N GLY A 162 50.01 -3.95 -26.55
CA GLY A 162 50.61 -5.22 -26.99
C GLY A 162 50.97 -5.28 -28.48
N THR A 163 50.57 -4.30 -29.28
CA THR A 163 50.87 -4.23 -30.73
C THR A 163 51.82 -3.10 -31.10
N VAL A 164 52.47 -2.45 -30.14
CA VAL A 164 53.64 -1.60 -30.44
C VAL A 164 54.86 -2.52 -30.58
N THR A 165 54.83 -3.37 -31.62
CA THR A 165 56.01 -4.08 -32.10
C THR A 165 56.98 -3.03 -32.64
N GLN A 166 57.98 -2.71 -31.80
CA GLN A 166 59.35 -2.32 -32.15
C GLN A 166 59.57 -1.94 -33.62
N ALA A 167 59.44 -0.66 -33.96
CA ALA A 167 60.04 -0.11 -35.17
C ALA A 167 61.50 0.27 -34.84
N GLY A 168 62.46 -0.50 -35.36
CA GLY A 168 63.88 -0.12 -35.36
C GLY A 168 64.80 -1.11 -34.64
N GLY A 169 65.55 -1.89 -35.43
CA GLY A 169 66.63 -2.76 -34.94
C GLY A 169 67.27 -3.51 -36.10
N ASN A 170 68.36 -2.96 -36.60
CA ASN A 170 69.19 -3.40 -37.73
C ASN A 170 69.75 -4.83 -37.52
N SER A 171 69.64 -5.69 -38.54
CA SER A 171 70.54 -6.84 -38.78
C SER A 171 70.49 -7.22 -40.25
#